data_AF-A0A1G4TW95-F1
#
_entry.id   AF-A0A1G4TW95-F1
#
_cell.length_a   1.000
_cell.length_b   1.000
_cell.length_c   1.000
_cell.angle_alpha   90.00
_cell.angle_beta   90.00
_cell.angle_gamma   90.00
#
_symmetry.space_group_name_H-M   'P 1'
#
loop_
_entity.id
_entity.type
_entity.pdbx_description
1 polymer ?
#
loop_
_entity_poly.entity_id
_entity_poly.type
_entity_poly.pdbx_seq_one_letter_code
_entity_poly.pdbx_strand_id
1 'polypeptide(L)'
;MKLNLRGVLPLLAGVAVLFSACTKTGINVKSDPSTVKASDNVASSAIADNLAKSLAGSFGGASLNDGVTPSTNASSKLKVQSTYSCGFYIDTSLNRVFNQGDTLKATKTGGTKYYFICDGNKTVGYDSVDSLNTVGSGPGYSFVYNIVQKYKVRGLNTNNSNFSLDGPMKAYVDNEYTKYKTFSRVHNTYVFTNLYVHGNDKFDITSGTATFRSEGKTNGGGWDYSGTIVFLGNHKAKLTFLNKIFLIDLLTGKSTPA
;
A
#
# COMPACT_ATOMS: atom_id res chain seq x y z
N MET A 1 -40.42 26.48 -24.32
CA MET A 1 -39.99 26.49 -22.91
C MET A 1 -38.67 27.27 -22.84
N LYS A 2 -38.65 28.46 -22.24
CA LYS A 2 -37.45 29.32 -22.17
C LYS A 2 -36.61 28.90 -20.96
N LEU A 3 -35.48 28.23 -21.18
CA LEU A 3 -34.54 27.90 -20.09
C LEU A 3 -33.78 29.15 -19.66
N ASN A 4 -33.97 29.53 -18.41
CA ASN A 4 -33.38 30.72 -17.80
C ASN A 4 -31.96 30.37 -17.30
N LEU A 5 -30.95 30.56 -18.15
CA LEU A 5 -29.56 30.13 -17.93
C LEU A 5 -28.78 30.93 -16.86
N ARG A 6 -29.44 31.80 -16.09
CA ARG A 6 -28.78 32.71 -15.13
C ARG A 6 -28.41 32.06 -13.79
N GLY A 7 -28.95 30.87 -13.48
CA GLY A 7 -28.67 30.15 -12.22
C GLY A 7 -27.56 29.10 -12.29
N VAL A 8 -27.13 28.69 -13.49
CA VAL A 8 -26.22 27.53 -13.66
C VAL A 8 -24.74 27.94 -13.66
N LEU A 9 -24.42 29.18 -14.04
CA LEU A 9 -23.04 29.68 -14.07
C LEU A 9 -22.35 29.79 -12.69
N PRO A 10 -22.99 30.30 -11.61
CA PRO A 10 -22.31 30.42 -10.32
C PRO A 10 -22.08 29.07 -9.62
N LEU A 11 -22.87 28.04 -9.97
CA LEU A 11 -22.73 26.70 -9.38
C LEU A 11 -21.51 25.95 -9.92
N LEU A 12 -21.17 26.10 -11.22
CA LEU A 12 -19.98 25.48 -11.80
C LEU A 12 -18.68 26.19 -11.37
N ALA A 13 -18.72 27.50 -11.14
CA ALA A 13 -17.55 28.24 -10.67
C ALA A 13 -17.15 27.89 -9.22
N GLY A 14 -18.13 27.59 -8.35
CA GLY A 14 -17.88 27.20 -6.95
C GLY A 14 -17.22 25.83 -6.79
N VAL A 15 -17.52 24.87 -7.67
CA VAL A 15 -16.95 23.51 -7.61
C VAL A 15 -15.49 23.48 -8.08
N ALA A 16 -15.11 24.34 -9.03
CA ALA A 16 -13.74 24.41 -9.55
C ALA A 16 -12.75 24.99 -8.53
N VAL A 17 -13.15 25.98 -7.73
CA VAL A 17 -12.26 26.63 -6.76
C VAL A 17 -11.99 25.73 -5.55
N LEU A 18 -12.98 24.96 -5.10
CA LEU A 18 -12.81 24.01 -3.97
C LEU A 18 -11.91 22.81 -4.32
N PHE A 19 -11.78 22.44 -5.60
CA PHE A 19 -10.84 21.39 -6.03
C PHE A 19 -9.39 21.88 -6.08
N SER A 20 -9.16 23.18 -6.30
CA SER A 20 -7.82 23.78 -6.37
C SER A 20 -7.19 24.09 -5.00
N ALA A 21 -7.97 24.10 -3.91
CA ALA A 21 -7.49 24.51 -2.59
C ALA A 21 -6.90 23.36 -1.73
N CYS A 22 -7.06 22.09 -2.14
CA CYS A 22 -6.61 20.93 -1.35
C CYS A 22 -5.31 20.25 -1.85
N THR A 23 -4.52 20.93 -2.69
CA THR A 23 -3.19 20.43 -3.10
C THR A 23 -2.08 21.42 -2.76
N LYS A 24 -1.99 21.83 -1.48
CA LYS A 24 -0.83 22.59 -1.01
C LYS A 24 -0.33 22.14 0.35
N THR A 25 0.33 20.99 0.33
CA THR A 25 1.55 20.66 1.09
C THR A 25 2.02 19.28 0.61
N GLY A 26 2.69 19.25 -0.53
CA GLY A 26 3.34 18.06 -1.05
C GLY A 26 4.75 18.45 -1.46
N ILE A 27 5.73 17.71 -0.95
CA ILE A 27 7.09 17.69 -1.51
C ILE A 27 6.92 17.55 -3.03
N ASN A 28 7.49 18.50 -3.78
CA ASN A 28 7.54 18.44 -5.23
C ASN A 28 8.34 17.18 -5.63
N VAL A 29 7.67 16.03 -5.75
CA VAL A 29 8.19 14.90 -6.48
C VAL A 29 8.07 15.29 -7.95
N LYS A 30 9.11 15.97 -8.45
CA LYS A 30 9.28 16.14 -9.89
C LYS A 30 9.36 14.74 -10.49
N SER A 31 8.33 14.36 -11.24
CA SER A 31 8.42 13.35 -12.28
C SER A 31 9.49 13.82 -13.25
N ASP A 32 10.69 13.26 -13.14
CA ASP A 32 11.77 13.51 -14.07
C ASP A 32 11.69 12.41 -15.15
N PRO A 33 11.16 12.73 -16.36
CA PRO A 33 11.06 11.78 -17.43
C PRO A 33 12.48 11.42 -17.87
N SER A 34 12.99 10.29 -17.35
CA SER A 34 14.15 9.66 -17.94
C SER A 34 13.80 9.32 -19.38
N THR A 35 14.52 9.90 -20.34
CA THR A 35 14.42 9.49 -21.75
C THR A 35 14.89 8.05 -21.96
N VAL A 36 15.65 7.51 -21.00
CA VAL A 36 16.08 6.11 -20.99
C VAL A 36 15.01 5.26 -20.33
N LYS A 37 14.48 4.29 -21.08
CA LYS A 37 13.53 3.27 -20.62
C LYS A 37 14.29 2.16 -19.89
N ALA A 38 13.84 1.82 -18.68
CA ALA A 38 14.35 0.65 -17.97
C ALA A 38 13.97 -0.66 -18.69
N SER A 39 14.73 -1.73 -18.49
CA SER A 39 14.34 -3.04 -19.02
C SER A 39 13.10 -3.56 -18.31
N ASP A 40 12.28 -4.33 -19.04
CA ASP A 40 11.04 -4.87 -18.48
C ASP A 40 11.30 -5.81 -17.29
N ASN A 41 12.44 -6.51 -17.27
CA ASN A 41 12.87 -7.35 -16.14
C ASN A 41 13.19 -6.53 -14.88
N VAL A 42 13.77 -5.33 -15.05
CA VAL A 42 14.06 -4.42 -13.92
C VAL A 42 12.75 -3.88 -13.36
N ALA A 43 11.84 -3.45 -14.23
CA ALA A 43 10.52 -2.99 -13.82
C ALA A 43 9.71 -4.11 -13.14
N SER A 44 9.68 -5.32 -13.70
CA SER A 44 8.95 -6.46 -13.12
C SER A 44 9.48 -6.83 -11.74
N SER A 45 10.81 -6.83 -11.55
CA SER A 45 11.44 -7.10 -10.26
C SER A 45 11.10 -6.03 -9.23
N ALA A 46 11.11 -4.75 -9.62
CA ALA A 46 10.74 -3.65 -8.73
C ALA A 46 9.26 -3.70 -8.32
N ILE A 47 8.36 -4.03 -9.25
CA ILE A 47 6.93 -4.23 -8.99
C ILE A 47 6.71 -5.40 -8.03
N ALA A 48 7.40 -6.52 -8.27
CA ALA A 48 7.28 -7.74 -7.47
C ALA A 48 7.80 -7.57 -6.04
N ASP A 49 8.98 -6.96 -5.86
CA ASP A 49 9.56 -6.69 -4.55
C ASP A 49 8.67 -5.75 -3.72
N ASN A 50 8.17 -4.68 -4.33
CA ASN A 50 7.27 -3.74 -3.68
C ASN A 50 5.94 -4.40 -3.31
N LEU A 51 5.35 -5.23 -4.19
CA LEU A 51 4.13 -5.99 -3.90
C LEU A 51 4.32 -6.93 -2.70
N ALA A 52 5.36 -7.76 -2.73
CA ALA A 52 5.65 -8.72 -1.66
C ALA A 52 5.85 -8.02 -0.30
N LYS A 53 6.70 -6.98 -0.27
CA LYS A 53 6.99 -6.22 0.95
C LYS A 53 5.78 -5.46 1.48
N SER A 54 4.96 -4.89 0.60
CA SER A 54 3.77 -4.14 1.01
C SER A 54 2.68 -5.06 1.57
N LEU A 55 2.42 -6.21 0.94
CA LEU A 55 1.50 -7.23 1.48
C LEU A 55 1.99 -7.83 2.80
N ALA A 56 3.30 -8.02 2.95
CA ALA A 56 3.90 -8.47 4.22
C ALA A 56 3.91 -7.38 5.31
N GLY A 57 3.54 -6.13 5.00
CA GLY A 57 3.55 -5.02 5.95
C GLY A 57 4.94 -4.45 6.27
N SER A 58 5.95 -4.72 5.44
CA SER A 58 7.34 -4.25 5.66
C SER A 58 7.46 -2.71 5.66
N PHE A 59 6.55 -2.02 4.99
CA PHE A 59 6.48 -0.56 4.98
C PHE A 59 5.57 0.00 6.11
N GLY A 60 4.98 -0.87 6.92
CA GLY A 60 3.93 -0.60 7.91
C GLY A 60 2.52 -0.67 7.33
N GLY A 61 1.53 -0.39 8.17
CA GLY A 61 0.11 -0.50 7.84
C GLY A 61 -0.40 -1.91 8.11
N ALA A 62 -1.58 -2.23 7.60
CA ALA A 62 -2.13 -3.57 7.64
C ALA A 62 -1.24 -4.56 6.88
N SER A 63 -0.92 -5.69 7.52
CA SER A 63 -0.22 -6.83 6.91
C SER A 63 -1.20 -7.96 6.61
N LEU A 64 -0.92 -8.77 5.60
CA LEU A 64 -1.62 -10.05 5.43
C LEU A 64 -1.42 -10.98 6.62
N ASN A 65 -0.27 -10.89 7.28
CA ASN A 65 0.09 -11.74 8.42
C ASN A 65 -0.73 -11.42 9.69
N ASP A 66 -1.45 -10.30 9.69
CA ASP A 66 -2.36 -9.92 10.76
C ASP A 66 -3.70 -10.68 10.70
N GLY A 67 -3.97 -11.36 9.58
CA GLY A 67 -5.23 -12.06 9.35
C GLY A 67 -6.43 -11.13 9.50
N VAL A 68 -7.48 -11.59 10.19
CA VAL A 68 -8.69 -10.79 10.47
C VAL A 68 -8.63 -10.03 11.81
N THR A 69 -7.53 -10.18 12.56
CA THR A 69 -7.36 -9.58 13.89
C THR A 69 -6.07 -8.77 13.96
N PRO A 70 -6.01 -7.63 13.26
CA PRO A 70 -4.83 -6.77 13.25
C PRO A 70 -4.46 -6.27 14.63
N SER A 71 -3.16 -6.19 14.87
CA SER A 71 -2.65 -5.58 16.11
C SER A 71 -2.97 -4.09 16.12
N THR A 72 -3.75 -3.67 17.09
CA THR A 72 -4.18 -2.27 17.27
C THR A 72 -3.47 -1.59 18.43
N ASN A 73 -2.34 -2.15 18.90
CA ASN A 73 -1.58 -1.63 20.03
C ASN A 73 -1.05 -0.22 19.74
N ALA A 74 -1.83 0.77 20.15
CA ALA A 74 -1.42 2.14 20.27
C ALA A 74 -0.38 2.23 21.41
N SER A 75 0.69 3.02 21.26
CA SER A 75 1.69 3.16 22.34
C SER A 75 1.05 3.50 23.68
N SER A 76 1.77 3.27 24.77
CA SER A 76 1.46 3.70 26.13
C SER A 76 0.94 5.14 26.32
N LYS A 77 1.15 6.06 25.37
CA LYS A 77 0.59 7.44 25.39
C LYS A 77 -0.81 7.60 24.79
N LEU A 78 -1.36 6.58 24.14
CA LEU A 78 -2.69 6.58 23.57
C LEU A 78 -3.58 5.70 24.44
N LYS A 79 -4.47 6.35 25.21
CA LYS A 79 -5.47 5.63 26.01
C LYS A 79 -6.50 5.02 25.07
N VAL A 80 -6.47 3.71 24.93
CA VAL A 80 -7.56 2.95 24.30
C VAL A 80 -8.76 3.07 25.25
N GLN A 81 -9.83 3.75 24.81
CA GLN A 81 -10.97 4.07 25.69
C GLN A 81 -11.86 2.87 26.02
N SER A 82 -11.76 1.75 25.30
CA SER A 82 -12.43 0.51 25.68
C SER A 82 -11.70 -0.71 25.11
N THR A 83 -11.73 -1.81 25.86
CA THR A 83 -11.43 -3.14 25.32
C THR A 83 -12.33 -3.39 24.10
N TYR A 84 -11.70 -3.76 23.00
CA TYR A 84 -12.25 -3.86 21.64
C TYR A 84 -13.73 -4.26 21.61
N SER A 85 -14.56 -3.35 21.13
CA SER A 85 -15.99 -3.56 21.00
C SER A 85 -16.31 -3.69 19.50
N CYS A 86 -16.98 -4.78 19.14
CA CYS A 86 -17.47 -5.03 17.80
C CYS A 86 -18.36 -3.88 17.30
N GLY A 87 -18.21 -3.46 16.04
CA GLY A 87 -18.97 -2.35 15.47
C GLY A 87 -18.47 -0.95 15.84
N PHE A 88 -17.26 -0.83 16.41
CA PHE A 88 -16.62 0.46 16.69
C PHE A 88 -15.47 0.75 15.73
N TYR A 89 -15.21 2.05 15.53
CA TYR A 89 -14.01 2.52 14.85
C TYR A 89 -12.88 2.71 15.85
N ILE A 90 -11.72 2.14 15.55
CA ILE A 90 -10.46 2.51 16.18
C ILE A 90 -9.79 3.48 15.23
N ASP A 91 -9.45 4.67 15.71
CA ASP A 91 -8.68 5.67 14.98
C ASP A 91 -7.43 5.98 15.80
N THR A 92 -6.27 5.69 15.23
CA THR A 92 -4.99 6.01 15.87
C THR A 92 -4.21 6.96 14.99
N SER A 93 -3.90 8.13 15.53
CA SER A 93 -2.86 9.00 14.99
C SER A 93 -1.49 8.51 15.44
N LEU A 94 -0.56 8.36 14.49
CA LEU A 94 0.79 7.91 14.73
C LEU A 94 1.78 9.04 14.45
N ASN A 95 2.61 9.33 15.44
CA ASN A 95 3.83 10.12 15.29
C ASN A 95 4.92 9.43 16.13
N ARG A 96 5.76 8.65 15.48
CA ARG A 96 6.79 7.80 16.11
C ARG A 96 8.14 8.14 15.55
N VAL A 97 9.06 8.49 16.43
CA VAL A 97 10.47 8.58 16.12
C VAL A 97 11.12 7.26 16.55
N PHE A 98 11.84 6.64 15.62
CA PHE A 98 12.65 5.46 15.83
C PHE A 98 14.11 5.81 15.63
N ASN A 99 14.91 5.61 16.66
CA ASN A 99 16.35 5.77 16.62
C ASN A 99 16.98 4.43 17.01
N GLN A 100 17.86 3.91 16.16
CA GLN A 100 18.68 2.74 16.50
C GLN A 100 20.14 3.16 16.51
N GLY A 101 20.66 3.32 17.74
CA GLY A 101 21.95 3.97 17.97
C GLY A 101 22.00 5.39 17.42
N ASP A 102 23.20 5.83 17.04
CA ASP A 102 23.41 7.16 16.44
C ASP A 102 23.19 7.18 14.93
N THR A 103 23.06 6.01 14.32
CA THR A 103 23.21 5.83 12.86
C THR A 103 21.89 5.81 12.12
N LEU A 104 20.86 5.13 12.63
CA LEU A 104 19.56 5.05 11.97
C LEU A 104 18.55 5.93 12.69
N LYS A 105 18.02 6.92 11.95
CA LYS A 105 16.96 7.81 12.41
C LYS A 105 15.79 7.72 11.44
N ALA A 106 14.61 7.39 11.95
CA ALA A 106 13.40 7.32 11.15
C ALA A 106 12.22 7.94 11.91
N THR A 107 11.34 8.60 11.19
CA THR A 107 10.08 9.14 11.70
C THR A 107 8.93 8.56 10.90
N LYS A 108 7.98 7.95 11.60
CA LYS A 108 6.74 7.44 11.04
C LYS A 108 5.57 8.31 11.50
N THR A 109 4.88 8.92 10.55
CA THR A 109 3.71 9.76 10.75
C THR A 109 2.50 9.20 10.02
N GLY A 110 1.30 9.45 10.51
CA GLY A 110 0.07 9.12 9.80
C GLY A 110 -1.01 8.63 10.74
N GLY A 111 -1.85 7.72 10.27
CA GLY A 111 -2.84 7.07 11.11
C GLY A 111 -3.40 5.80 10.51
N THR A 112 -3.99 4.99 11.37
CA THR A 112 -4.70 3.77 11.02
C THR A 112 -6.11 3.83 11.57
N LYS A 113 -7.08 3.50 10.73
CA LYS A 113 -8.48 3.42 11.12
C LYS A 113 -9.02 2.04 10.83
N TYR A 114 -9.53 1.36 11.85
CA TYR A 114 -10.14 0.04 11.72
C TYR A 114 -11.60 0.08 12.13
N TYR A 115 -12.45 -0.62 11.39
CA TYR A 115 -13.82 -0.94 11.77
C TYR A 115 -13.97 -2.46 11.87
N PHE A 116 -14.17 -2.97 13.08
CA PHE A 116 -14.22 -4.42 13.31
C PHE A 116 -15.63 -4.97 13.13
N ILE A 117 -15.71 -6.05 12.35
CA ILE A 117 -16.93 -6.82 12.11
C ILE A 117 -16.83 -8.09 12.95
N CYS A 118 -17.90 -8.41 13.67
CA CYS A 118 -17.93 -9.58 14.54
C CYS A 118 -19.16 -10.44 14.31
N ASP A 119 -19.01 -11.71 14.66
CA ASP A 119 -20.09 -12.65 14.89
C ASP A 119 -20.05 -13.06 16.37
N GLY A 120 -21.11 -12.72 17.11
CA GLY A 120 -21.09 -12.75 18.58
C GLY A 120 -19.93 -11.91 19.16
N ASN A 121 -19.11 -12.53 20.01
CA ASN A 121 -17.95 -11.88 20.64
C ASN A 121 -16.63 -12.10 19.88
N LYS A 122 -16.67 -12.61 18.65
CA LYS A 122 -15.47 -12.93 17.87
C LYS A 122 -15.36 -12.04 16.63
N THR A 123 -14.21 -11.39 16.45
CA THR A 123 -13.90 -10.67 15.21
C THR A 123 -13.85 -11.63 14.04
N VAL A 124 -14.66 -11.37 13.01
CA VAL A 124 -14.71 -12.13 11.75
C VAL A 124 -14.26 -11.28 10.57
N GLY A 125 -13.75 -10.07 10.78
CA GLY A 125 -13.27 -9.22 9.72
C GLY A 125 -13.08 -7.78 10.17
N TYR A 126 -12.55 -6.95 9.27
CA TYR A 126 -12.45 -5.53 9.47
C TYR A 126 -12.42 -4.77 8.16
N ASP A 127 -12.77 -3.48 8.23
CA ASP A 127 -12.40 -2.50 7.21
C ASP A 127 -11.25 -1.65 7.75
N SER A 128 -10.21 -1.45 6.95
CA SER A 128 -9.09 -0.57 7.31
C SER A 128 -8.99 0.61 6.37
N VAL A 129 -8.55 1.73 6.93
CA VAL A 129 -8.04 2.89 6.20
C VAL A 129 -6.75 3.33 6.86
N ASP A 130 -5.64 2.96 6.26
CA ASP A 130 -4.31 3.28 6.76
C ASP A 130 -3.65 4.29 5.84
N SER A 131 -3.01 5.30 6.43
CA SER A 131 -2.18 6.26 5.70
C SER A 131 -0.94 6.53 6.54
N LEU A 132 0.19 6.02 6.08
CA LEU A 132 1.46 6.08 6.80
C LEU A 132 2.55 6.63 5.89
N ASN A 133 3.36 7.50 6.48
CA ASN A 133 4.55 8.05 5.87
C ASN A 133 5.73 7.80 6.79
N THR A 134 6.76 7.13 6.29
CA THR A 134 8.00 6.84 7.01
C THR A 134 9.13 7.51 6.28
N VAL A 135 9.83 8.42 6.94
CA VAL A 135 11.03 9.08 6.41
C VAL A 135 12.19 8.71 7.31
N GLY A 136 13.30 8.29 6.73
CA GLY A 136 14.47 7.96 7.52
C GLY A 136 15.78 8.09 6.77
N SER A 137 16.85 8.01 7.53
CA SER A 137 18.22 8.06 7.03
C SER A 137 19.14 7.19 7.86
N GLY A 138 20.10 6.59 7.19
CA GLY A 138 21.22 5.87 7.78
C GLY A 138 22.56 6.29 7.18
N PRO A 139 23.67 5.66 7.58
CA PRO A 139 24.98 5.98 7.01
C PRO A 139 25.02 5.69 5.50
N GLY A 140 25.06 6.75 4.70
CA GLY A 140 25.17 6.65 3.24
C GLY A 140 23.87 6.35 2.49
N TYR A 141 22.70 6.44 3.14
CA TYR A 141 21.40 6.30 2.48
C TYR A 141 20.26 7.02 3.22
N SER A 142 19.19 7.34 2.49
CA SER A 142 17.93 7.83 3.01
C SER A 142 16.77 7.16 2.29
N PHE A 143 15.61 7.14 2.94
CA PHE A 143 14.43 6.49 2.40
C PHE A 143 13.15 7.21 2.79
N VAL A 144 12.16 7.13 1.90
CA VAL A 144 10.80 7.60 2.12
C VAL A 144 9.85 6.50 1.67
N TYR A 145 9.04 6.00 2.61
CA TYR A 145 7.99 5.02 2.35
C TYR A 145 6.63 5.64 2.63
N ASN A 146 5.75 5.64 1.63
CA ASN A 146 4.38 6.09 1.78
C ASN A 146 3.41 4.95 1.43
N ILE A 147 2.65 4.52 2.42
CA ILE A 147 1.67 3.45 2.31
C ILE A 147 0.28 4.03 2.57
N VAL A 148 -0.64 3.76 1.67
CA VAL A 148 -2.06 4.01 1.89
C VAL A 148 -2.82 2.75 1.55
N GLN A 149 -3.59 2.22 2.49
CA GLN A 149 -4.36 1.00 2.32
C GLN A 149 -5.81 1.27 2.65
N LYS A 150 -6.71 0.74 1.85
CA LYS A 150 -8.14 0.72 2.15
C LYS A 150 -8.65 -0.69 1.94
N TYR A 151 -8.57 -1.52 2.97
CA TYR A 151 -8.91 -2.93 2.85
C TYR A 151 -10.26 -3.25 3.44
N LYS A 152 -10.89 -4.27 2.86
CA LYS A 152 -11.99 -5.02 3.44
C LYS A 152 -11.49 -6.44 3.62
N VAL A 153 -11.28 -6.82 4.87
CA VAL A 153 -10.83 -8.16 5.25
C VAL A 153 -11.98 -8.91 5.88
N ARG A 154 -12.26 -10.13 5.42
CA ARG A 154 -13.40 -10.94 5.87
C ARG A 154 -12.97 -12.38 6.11
N GLY A 155 -13.21 -12.89 7.30
CA GLY A 155 -13.06 -14.30 7.62
C GLY A 155 -14.03 -15.14 6.79
N LEU A 156 -13.53 -16.27 6.30
CA LEU A 156 -14.31 -17.23 5.53
C LEU A 156 -14.65 -18.48 6.34
N ASN A 157 -14.09 -18.58 7.55
CA ASN A 157 -14.39 -19.63 8.51
C ASN A 157 -14.39 -19.10 9.94
N THR A 158 -15.01 -19.86 10.83
CA THR A 158 -15.17 -19.48 12.24
C THR A 158 -13.86 -19.38 13.01
N ASN A 159 -12.79 -20.01 12.52
CA ASN A 159 -11.46 -19.97 13.15
C ASN A 159 -10.57 -18.86 12.60
N ASN A 160 -11.04 -18.09 11.61
CA ASN A 160 -10.29 -17.05 10.92
C ASN A 160 -8.97 -17.52 10.30
N SER A 161 -8.82 -18.83 10.07
CA SER A 161 -7.65 -19.36 9.38
C SER A 161 -7.68 -19.04 7.90
N ASN A 162 -8.87 -18.74 7.35
CA ASN A 162 -9.06 -18.39 5.95
C ASN A 162 -9.80 -17.07 5.89
N PHE A 163 -9.36 -16.17 5.02
CA PHE A 163 -10.00 -14.87 4.87
C PHE A 163 -9.89 -14.36 3.45
N SER A 164 -10.77 -13.44 3.08
CA SER A 164 -10.66 -12.66 1.85
C SER A 164 -10.12 -11.26 2.12
N LEU A 165 -9.44 -10.69 1.13
CA LEU A 165 -8.99 -9.30 1.12
C LEU A 165 -9.39 -8.63 -0.20
N ASP A 166 -10.05 -7.49 -0.06
CA ASP A 166 -10.40 -6.60 -1.17
C ASP A 166 -9.94 -5.17 -0.89
N GLY A 167 -9.64 -4.44 -1.96
CA GLY A 167 -9.49 -2.99 -1.91
C GLY A 167 -8.15 -2.46 -2.42
N PRO A 168 -8.03 -1.13 -2.52
CA PRO A 168 -6.85 -0.51 -3.07
C PRO A 168 -5.71 -0.38 -2.06
N MET A 169 -4.49 -0.42 -2.60
CA MET A 169 -3.26 -0.10 -1.90
C MET A 169 -2.40 0.83 -2.75
N LYS A 170 -1.76 1.78 -2.10
CA LYS A 170 -0.66 2.59 -2.63
C LYS A 170 0.60 2.27 -1.83
N ALA A 171 1.69 1.95 -2.50
CA ALA A 171 2.98 1.64 -1.91
C ALA A 171 4.11 2.34 -2.65
N TYR A 172 4.48 3.51 -2.15
CA TYR A 172 5.53 4.35 -2.74
C TYR A 172 6.79 4.24 -1.92
N VAL A 173 7.89 3.95 -2.61
CA VAL A 173 9.19 3.67 -2.02
C VAL A 173 10.23 4.46 -2.76
N ASP A 174 10.84 5.42 -2.08
CA ASP A 174 11.99 6.17 -2.57
C ASP A 174 13.20 5.85 -1.70
N ASN A 175 14.28 5.39 -2.33
CA ASN A 175 15.56 5.14 -1.69
C ASN A 175 16.64 5.95 -2.39
N GLU A 176 17.45 6.65 -1.62
CA GLU A 176 18.62 7.38 -2.09
C GLU A 176 19.86 6.84 -1.39
N TYR A 177 20.88 6.47 -2.15
CA TYR A 177 22.12 5.91 -1.64
C TYR A 177 23.25 6.90 -1.92
N THR A 178 23.46 7.85 -1.01
CA THR A 178 24.41 8.95 -1.17
C THR A 178 25.85 8.45 -1.34
N LYS A 179 26.24 7.35 -0.67
CA LYS A 179 27.57 6.75 -0.79
C LYS A 179 27.86 6.26 -2.21
N TYR A 180 26.86 5.67 -2.87
CA TYR A 180 27.00 5.07 -4.20
C TYR A 180 26.45 5.97 -5.32
N LYS A 181 25.98 7.17 -4.97
CA LYS A 181 25.34 8.13 -5.90
C LYS A 181 24.29 7.46 -6.79
N THR A 182 23.46 6.62 -6.19
CA THR A 182 22.37 5.90 -6.87
C THR A 182 21.06 6.09 -6.12
N PHE A 183 19.95 5.84 -6.81
CA PHE A 183 18.62 5.94 -6.24
C PHE A 183 17.69 4.89 -6.87
N SER A 184 16.58 4.63 -6.19
CA SER A 184 15.47 3.83 -6.68
C SER A 184 14.16 4.45 -6.21
N ARG A 185 13.25 4.71 -7.13
CA ARG A 185 11.89 5.19 -6.86
C ARG A 185 10.91 4.22 -7.49
N VAL A 186 10.02 3.66 -6.67
CA VAL A 186 9.03 2.66 -7.10
C VAL A 186 7.70 3.02 -6.48
N HIS A 187 6.78 3.51 -7.30
CA HIS A 187 5.48 4.02 -6.91
C HIS A 187 4.41 3.13 -7.50
N ASN A 188 3.89 2.23 -6.68
CA ASN A 188 2.86 1.29 -7.12
C ASN A 188 1.52 1.63 -6.50
N THR A 189 0.48 1.46 -7.30
CA THR A 189 -0.91 1.39 -6.85
C THR A 189 -1.49 0.07 -7.31
N TYR A 190 -2.14 -0.63 -6.40
CA TYR A 190 -2.78 -1.92 -6.62
C TYR A 190 -4.26 -1.81 -6.26
N VAL A 191 -5.11 -2.57 -6.94
CA VAL A 191 -6.51 -2.78 -6.55
C VAL A 191 -6.75 -4.27 -6.48
N PHE A 192 -6.84 -4.79 -5.25
CA PHE A 192 -7.06 -6.20 -4.98
C PHE A 192 -8.53 -6.55 -5.07
N THR A 193 -8.83 -7.67 -5.72
CA THR A 193 -10.19 -8.18 -5.91
C THR A 193 -10.22 -9.68 -5.63
N ASN A 194 -11.04 -10.06 -4.66
CA ASN A 194 -11.28 -11.41 -4.19
C ASN A 194 -9.98 -12.17 -3.91
N LEU A 195 -9.03 -11.57 -3.16
CA LEU A 195 -7.86 -12.33 -2.72
C LEU A 195 -8.30 -13.31 -1.64
N TYR A 196 -8.05 -14.59 -1.86
CA TYR A 196 -8.30 -15.62 -0.87
C TYR A 196 -6.99 -16.01 -0.21
N VAL A 197 -6.95 -15.93 1.12
CA VAL A 197 -5.75 -16.17 1.90
C VAL A 197 -5.97 -17.35 2.83
N HIS A 198 -5.02 -18.28 2.79
CA HIS A 198 -4.94 -19.40 3.70
C HIS A 198 -3.87 -19.11 4.76
N GLY A 199 -4.32 -18.67 5.94
CA GLY A 199 -3.47 -18.23 7.05
C GLY A 199 -2.56 -19.32 7.61
N ASN A 200 -2.99 -20.58 7.60
CA ASN A 200 -2.21 -21.70 8.12
C ASN A 200 -0.97 -22.03 7.26
N ASP A 201 -1.00 -21.69 5.97
CA ASP A 201 0.10 -21.94 5.03
C ASP A 201 0.96 -20.70 4.88
N LYS A 202 1.40 -20.12 6.01
CA LYS A 202 2.17 -18.87 6.03
C LYS A 202 1.48 -17.73 5.26
N PHE A 203 0.16 -17.64 5.40
CA PHE A 203 -0.67 -16.63 4.73
C PHE A 203 -0.55 -16.68 3.20
N ASP A 204 -0.58 -17.89 2.62
CA ASP A 204 -0.59 -18.09 1.18
C ASP A 204 -1.82 -17.47 0.52
N ILE A 205 -1.62 -16.75 -0.58
CA ILE A 205 -2.70 -16.19 -1.38
C ILE A 205 -3.06 -17.20 -2.46
N THR A 206 -4.08 -17.99 -2.18
CA THR A 206 -4.45 -19.17 -2.98
C THR A 206 -5.12 -18.80 -4.29
N SER A 207 -5.78 -17.64 -4.36
CA SER A 207 -6.42 -17.13 -5.57
C SER A 207 -6.79 -15.66 -5.45
N GLY A 208 -7.25 -15.09 -6.56
CA GLY A 208 -7.69 -13.70 -6.68
C GLY A 208 -6.91 -12.94 -7.73
N THR A 209 -7.22 -11.66 -7.88
CA THR A 209 -6.57 -10.79 -8.86
C THR A 209 -6.26 -9.42 -8.30
N ALA A 210 -5.33 -8.72 -8.95
CA ALA A 210 -5.15 -7.29 -8.77
C ALA A 210 -4.96 -6.60 -10.11
N THR A 211 -5.44 -5.38 -10.25
CA THR A 211 -4.90 -4.44 -11.25
C THR A 211 -3.80 -3.62 -10.60
N PHE A 212 -2.85 -3.16 -11.40
CA PHE A 212 -1.80 -2.28 -10.90
C PHE A 212 -1.46 -1.17 -11.90
N ARG A 213 -0.94 -0.07 -11.35
CA ARG A 213 -0.15 0.95 -12.05
C ARG A 213 1.17 1.10 -11.28
N SER A 214 2.27 1.17 -12.02
CA SER A 214 3.61 1.28 -11.49
C SER A 214 4.37 2.35 -12.24
N GLU A 215 4.81 3.36 -11.52
CA GLU A 215 5.76 4.34 -12.00
C GLU A 215 7.06 4.15 -11.23
N GLY A 216 8.19 4.16 -11.93
CA GLY A 216 9.45 4.06 -11.24
C GLY A 216 10.63 4.54 -12.04
N LYS A 217 11.72 4.77 -11.32
CA LYS A 217 12.97 5.28 -11.86
C LYS A 217 14.14 4.77 -11.06
N THR A 218 15.14 4.28 -11.78
CA THR A 218 16.45 3.93 -11.24
C THR A 218 17.52 4.63 -12.08
N ASN A 219 18.79 4.46 -11.72
CA ASN A 219 19.91 4.85 -12.57
C ASN A 219 19.87 4.19 -13.98
N GLY A 220 19.21 3.04 -14.13
CA GLY A 220 19.09 2.30 -15.40
C GLY A 220 17.92 2.75 -16.29
N GLY A 221 17.17 3.78 -15.90
CA GLY A 221 16.01 4.29 -16.65
C GLY A 221 14.71 4.27 -15.84
N GLY A 222 13.64 4.75 -16.48
CA GLY A 222 12.30 4.81 -15.91
C GLY A 222 11.30 3.87 -16.58
N TRP A 223 10.17 3.66 -15.91
CA TRP A 223 9.00 2.96 -16.44
C TRP A 223 7.69 3.60 -15.94
N ASP A 224 6.64 3.46 -16.72
CA ASP A 224 5.24 3.71 -16.34
C ASP A 224 4.41 2.60 -16.99
N TYR A 225 4.01 1.62 -16.19
CA TYR A 225 3.29 0.43 -16.62
C TYR A 225 1.98 0.26 -15.87
N SER A 226 1.00 -0.29 -16.56
CA SER A 226 -0.23 -0.78 -15.96
C SER A 226 -0.50 -2.20 -16.44
N GLY A 227 -1.18 -2.99 -15.61
CA GLY A 227 -1.38 -4.39 -15.91
C GLY A 227 -2.18 -5.12 -14.84
N THR A 228 -2.04 -6.44 -14.83
CA THR A 228 -2.76 -7.32 -13.91
C THR A 228 -1.82 -8.27 -13.18
N ILE A 229 -2.27 -8.73 -12.01
CA ILE A 229 -1.65 -9.76 -11.20
C ILE A 229 -2.71 -10.83 -10.96
N VAL A 230 -2.38 -12.09 -11.21
CA VAL A 230 -3.24 -13.24 -10.88
C VAL A 230 -2.51 -14.08 -9.84
N PHE A 231 -3.14 -14.32 -8.69
CA PHE A 231 -2.57 -15.11 -7.62
C PHE A 231 -2.82 -16.60 -7.88
N LEU A 232 -1.77 -17.41 -7.76
CA LEU A 232 -1.76 -18.81 -8.19
C LEU A 232 -1.71 -19.81 -7.02
N GLY A 233 -1.63 -19.32 -5.78
CA GLY A 233 -1.28 -20.13 -4.61
C GLY A 233 0.19 -20.54 -4.58
N ASN A 234 0.55 -21.26 -3.53
CA ASN A 234 1.93 -21.69 -3.23
C ASN A 234 2.93 -20.52 -3.29
N HIS A 235 2.50 -19.37 -2.77
CA HIS A 235 3.20 -18.10 -2.75
C HIS A 235 3.63 -17.58 -4.13
N LYS A 236 2.89 -17.92 -5.19
CA LYS A 236 3.18 -17.46 -6.55
C LYS A 236 2.09 -16.55 -7.09
N ALA A 237 2.52 -15.61 -7.92
CA ALA A 237 1.62 -14.77 -8.71
C ALA A 237 2.13 -14.60 -10.14
N LYS A 238 1.20 -14.35 -11.05
CA LYS A 238 1.45 -14.04 -12.46
C LYS A 238 1.23 -12.56 -12.70
N LEU A 239 2.29 -11.82 -12.98
CA LEU A 239 2.27 -10.41 -13.36
C LEU A 239 2.21 -10.29 -14.88
N THR A 240 1.31 -9.45 -15.40
CA THR A 240 1.16 -9.23 -16.83
C THR A 240 1.10 -7.75 -17.15
N PHE A 241 2.00 -7.28 -18.01
CA PHE A 241 2.01 -5.93 -18.58
C PHE A 241 2.69 -5.95 -19.95
N LEU A 242 2.31 -5.04 -20.85
CA LEU A 242 2.83 -4.98 -22.23
C LEU A 242 2.79 -6.33 -22.97
N ASN A 243 1.74 -7.14 -22.73
CA ASN A 243 1.59 -8.51 -23.25
C ASN A 243 2.72 -9.49 -22.86
N LYS A 244 3.51 -9.15 -21.84
CA LYS A 244 4.54 -10.01 -21.25
C LYS A 244 4.08 -10.57 -19.93
N ILE A 245 4.51 -11.77 -19.61
CA ILE A 245 4.16 -12.49 -18.39
C ILE A 245 5.42 -12.71 -17.56
N PHE A 246 5.31 -12.42 -16.27
CA PHE A 246 6.34 -12.67 -15.28
C PHE A 246 5.74 -13.48 -14.12
N LEU A 247 6.49 -14.46 -13.63
CA LEU A 247 6.18 -15.17 -12.40
C LEU A 247 6.82 -14.45 -11.22
N ILE A 248 6.06 -14.27 -10.16
CA ILE A 248 6.48 -13.65 -8.90
C ILE A 248 6.48 -14.71 -7.82
N ASP A 249 7.55 -14.73 -7.03
CA ASP A 249 7.59 -15.38 -5.73
C ASP A 249 7.27 -14.35 -4.64
N LEU A 250 6.14 -14.52 -3.96
CA LEU A 250 5.60 -13.56 -2.99
C LEU A 250 6.33 -13.57 -1.65
N LEU A 251 7.13 -14.61 -1.36
CA LEU A 251 7.97 -14.67 -0.15
C LEU A 251 9.26 -13.86 -0.32
N THR A 252 9.84 -13.92 -1.52
CA THR A 252 11.14 -13.32 -1.82
C THR A 252 11.04 -12.01 -2.61
N GLY A 253 9.90 -11.71 -3.22
CA GLY A 253 9.73 -10.59 -4.13
C GLY A 253 10.45 -10.74 -5.48
N LYS A 254 10.98 -11.93 -5.78
CA LYS A 254 11.70 -12.18 -7.04
C LYS A 254 10.72 -12.31 -8.20
N SER A 255 11.13 -11.80 -9.36
CA SER A 255 10.39 -11.90 -10.62
C SER A 255 11.24 -12.62 -11.68
N THR A 256 10.64 -13.55 -12.41
CA THR A 256 11.25 -14.20 -13.57
C THR A 256 10.31 -14.14 -14.78
N PRO A 257 10.81 -13.99 -16.01
CA PRO A 257 10.00 -14.21 -17.20
C PRO A 257 9.34 -15.59 -17.16
N ALA A 258 8.08 -15.67 -17.58
CA ALA A 258 7.34 -16.93 -17.72
C ALA A 258 7.67 -17.63 -19.04
#